data_AF-A0A9N9ZZU0-F1
#
_entry.id   AF-A0A9N9ZZU0-F1
#
_cell.length_a   1.000
_cell.length_b   1.000
_cell.length_c   1.000
_cell.angle_alpha   90.00
_cell.angle_beta   90.00
_cell.angle_gamma   90.00
#
_symmetry.space_group_name_H-M   'P 1'
#
loop_
_entity.id
_entity.type
_entity.pdbx_description
1 polymer ?
#
loop_
_entity_poly.entity_id
_entity_poly.type
_entity_poly.pdbx_seq_one_letter_code
_entity_poly.pdbx_strand_id
1 'polypeptide(L)'
;MSSAARFKPGWYRGFCTKNRSIKGIFPCSYVYVKPCKIENEGLFETAVPLEDPAVREVALVLREWNLIWKNAYVDRETYKFTILRKVMWELLDWRRQLLMGTLTQDQTKELKLRITSKIDWGNRYNVCLVSK
;
A
#
# COMPACT_ATOMS: atom_id res chain seq x y z
N MET A 1 6.01 5.91 0.75
CA MET A 1 7.35 5.44 1.14
C MET A 1 8.36 6.36 0.47
N SER A 2 9.59 6.42 0.94
CA SER A 2 10.66 7.22 0.35
C SER A 2 11.88 6.32 0.16
N SER A 3 12.58 6.46 -0.95
CA SER A 3 13.89 5.84 -1.16
C SER A 3 14.95 6.86 -0.75
N ALA A 4 15.94 6.44 0.04
CA ALA A 4 16.84 7.34 0.74
C ALA A 4 18.23 6.71 0.92
N ALA A 5 19.28 7.46 0.59
CA ALA A 5 20.67 7.11 0.89
C ALA A 5 21.26 8.12 1.88
N ARG A 6 22.20 7.68 2.73
CA ARG A 6 22.91 8.56 3.65
C ARG A 6 23.70 9.59 2.85
N PHE A 7 23.47 10.88 3.15
CA PHE A 7 24.11 11.99 2.45
C PHE A 7 25.11 12.72 3.34
N LYS A 8 24.67 13.12 4.54
CA LYS A 8 25.48 13.77 5.59
C LYS A 8 25.02 13.29 6.96
N PRO A 9 25.81 13.49 8.03
CA PRO A 9 25.37 13.19 9.39
C PRO A 9 24.00 13.83 9.67
N GLY A 10 23.02 13.03 10.09
CA GLY A 10 21.65 13.49 10.35
C GLY A 10 20.78 13.78 9.12
N TRP A 11 21.27 13.56 7.89
CA TRP A 11 20.53 13.83 6.66
C TRP A 11 20.57 12.68 5.65
N TYR A 12 19.40 12.38 5.10
CA TYR A 12 19.25 11.52 3.93
C TYR A 12 19.04 12.36 2.67
N ARG A 13 19.44 11.80 1.52
CA ARG A 13 19.06 12.30 0.19
C ARG A 13 18.26 11.23 -0.53
N GLY A 14 17.18 11.62 -1.20
CA GLY A 14 16.25 10.66 -1.77
C GLY A 14 15.09 11.28 -2.52
N PHE A 15 14.06 10.49 -2.72
CA PHE A 15 12.81 10.90 -3.37
C PHE A 15 11.60 10.16 -2.76
N CYS A 16 10.42 10.73 -2.93
CA CYS A 16 9.17 10.05 -2.57
C CYS A 16 8.92 8.93 -3.60
N THR A 17 8.61 7.71 -3.16
CA THR A 17 8.39 6.59 -4.09
C THR A 17 7.22 6.82 -5.04
N LYS A 18 6.29 7.72 -4.70
CA LYS A 18 5.20 8.14 -5.59
C LYS A 18 5.61 9.15 -6.66
N ASN A 19 6.72 9.87 -6.44
CA ASN A 19 7.20 10.88 -7.36
C ASN A 19 8.73 10.88 -7.37
N ARG A 20 9.30 10.07 -8.27
CA ARG A 20 10.75 9.84 -8.38
C ARG A 20 11.51 11.01 -9.02
N SER A 21 10.82 11.90 -9.73
CA SER A 21 11.45 13.03 -10.43
C SER A 21 11.90 14.12 -9.45
N ILE A 22 11.19 14.28 -8.34
CA ILE A 22 11.54 15.25 -7.29
C ILE A 22 12.52 14.61 -6.31
N LYS A 23 13.78 15.03 -6.39
CA LYS A 23 14.86 14.62 -5.47
C LYS A 23 15.14 15.72 -4.46
N GLY A 24 15.44 15.35 -3.22
CA GLY A 24 15.72 16.30 -2.15
C GLY A 24 16.48 15.70 -0.98
N ILE A 25 16.75 16.52 0.02
CA ILE A 25 17.31 16.11 1.32
C ILE A 25 16.23 16.17 2.39
N PHE A 26 16.29 15.27 3.36
CA PHE A 26 15.37 15.23 4.49
C PHE A 26 16.09 14.72 5.75
N PRO A 27 15.71 15.19 6.95
CA PRO A 27 16.39 14.79 8.17
C PRO A 27 16.18 13.31 8.49
N CYS A 28 17.21 12.66 9.02
CA CYS A 28 17.12 11.25 9.45
C CYS A 28 16.06 11.04 10.54
N SER A 29 15.85 12.02 11.43
CA SER A 29 14.88 11.94 12.53
C SER A 29 13.42 11.86 12.08
N TYR A 30 13.12 12.21 10.83
CA TYR A 30 11.77 12.18 10.27
C TYR A 30 11.52 10.95 9.39
N VAL A 31 12.51 10.06 9.23
CA VAL A 31 12.44 8.93 8.32
C VAL A 31 12.78 7.62 9.04
N TYR A 32 11.78 6.75 9.11
CA TYR A 32 11.98 5.36 9.49
C TYR A 32 12.43 4.53 8.28
N VAL A 33 13.64 3.97 8.35
CA VAL A 33 14.17 3.09 7.30
C VAL A 33 13.53 1.71 7.47
N LYS A 34 12.74 1.30 6.47
CA LYS A 34 12.16 -0.05 6.44
C LYS A 34 13.15 -1.06 5.83
N PRO A 35 13.20 -2.30 6.33
CA PRO A 35 13.98 -3.37 5.70
C PRO A 35 13.55 -3.62 4.25
N CYS A 36 14.52 -3.69 3.35
CA CYS A 36 14.32 -3.97 1.93
C CYS A 36 15.48 -4.79 1.37
N LYS A 37 15.19 -5.58 0.35
CA LYS A 37 16.16 -6.27 -0.49
C LYS A 37 16.41 -5.41 -1.72
N ILE A 38 17.66 -5.22 -2.10
CA ILE A 38 18.02 -4.56 -3.36
C ILE A 38 18.09 -5.65 -4.42
N GLU A 39 17.36 -5.46 -5.52
CA GLU A 39 17.43 -6.30 -6.71
C GLU A 39 17.97 -5.46 -7.87
N ASN A 40 18.73 -6.11 -8.77
CA ASN A 40 19.45 -5.50 -9.90
C ASN A 40 20.55 -4.51 -9.47
N GLU A 41 21.63 -5.01 -8.85
CA GLU A 41 22.83 -4.21 -8.57
C GLU A 41 23.36 -3.55 -9.86
N GLY A 42 23.37 -2.21 -9.92
CA GLY A 42 23.74 -1.44 -11.11
C GLY A 42 22.84 -0.23 -11.40
N LEU A 43 22.74 0.19 -12.67
CA LEU A 43 22.01 1.40 -13.09
C LEU A 43 20.49 1.38 -12.80
N PHE A 44 19.93 0.20 -12.49
CA PHE A 44 18.50 -0.02 -12.26
C PHE A 44 18.20 -0.66 -10.90
N GLU A 45 18.96 -0.29 -9.87
CA GLU A 45 18.72 -0.72 -8.48
C GLU A 45 17.26 -0.52 -8.07
N THR A 46 16.62 -1.62 -7.68
CA THR A 46 15.24 -1.66 -7.24
C THR A 46 15.15 -2.15 -5.81
N ALA A 47 14.75 -1.27 -4.89
CA ALA A 47 14.52 -1.62 -3.50
C ALA A 47 13.13 -2.29 -3.35
N VAL A 48 13.13 -3.60 -3.06
CA VAL A 48 11.95 -4.41 -2.78
C VAL A 48 11.76 -4.50 -1.27
N PRO A 49 10.68 -3.95 -0.68
CA PRO A 49 10.45 -4.07 0.75
C PRO A 49 10.27 -5.54 1.16
N LEU A 50 10.81 -5.90 2.33
CA LEU A 50 10.64 -7.23 2.93
C LEU A 50 9.26 -7.42 3.57
N GLU A 51 8.46 -6.35 3.68
CA GLU A 51 7.07 -6.39 4.12
C GLU A 51 6.22 -7.25 3.19
N ASP A 52 5.34 -8.06 3.79
CA ASP A 52 4.43 -8.98 3.12
C ASP A 52 3.74 -8.33 1.91
N PRO A 53 3.79 -8.95 0.72
CA PRO A 53 3.13 -8.42 -0.47
C PRO A 53 1.64 -8.12 -0.26
N ALA A 54 0.92 -8.94 0.52
CA ALA A 54 -0.51 -8.72 0.80
C ALA A 54 -0.74 -7.43 1.60
N VAL A 55 0.13 -7.11 2.57
CA VAL A 55 0.05 -5.88 3.35
C VAL A 55 0.27 -4.64 2.48
N ARG A 56 1.17 -4.75 1.50
CA ARG A 56 1.46 -3.70 0.52
C ARG A 56 0.28 -3.52 -0.44
N GLU A 57 -0.24 -4.62 -0.97
CA GLU A 57 -1.36 -4.64 -1.91
C GLU A 57 -2.60 -3.97 -1.32
N VAL A 58 -2.97 -4.34 -0.09
CA VAL A 58 -4.08 -3.69 0.62
C VAL A 58 -3.86 -2.17 0.74
N ALA A 59 -2.63 -1.74 1.03
CA ALA A 59 -2.32 -0.31 1.13
C ALA A 59 -2.40 0.44 -0.21
N LEU A 60 -2.22 -0.24 -1.34
CA LEU A 60 -2.38 0.31 -2.68
C LEU A 60 -3.87 0.39 -3.06
N VAL A 61 -4.59 -0.73 -2.94
CA VAL A 61 -6.03 -0.80 -3.25
C VAL A 61 -6.83 0.19 -2.41
N LEU A 62 -6.54 0.33 -1.12
CA LEU A 62 -7.22 1.34 -0.28
C LEU A 62 -7.00 2.78 -0.76
N ARG A 63 -5.86 3.09 -1.39
CA ARG A 63 -5.61 4.43 -1.95
C ARG A 63 -6.40 4.67 -3.23
N GLU A 64 -6.47 3.65 -4.09
CA GLU A 64 -7.25 3.68 -5.33
C GLU A 64 -8.74 3.82 -5.01
N TRP A 65 -9.26 2.96 -4.14
CA TRP A 65 -10.65 2.98 -3.74
C TRP A 65 -11.01 4.24 -2.94
N ASN A 66 -10.06 4.86 -2.22
CA ASN A 66 -10.31 6.15 -1.57
C ASN A 66 -10.65 7.27 -2.57
N LEU A 67 -10.12 7.25 -3.80
CA LEU A 67 -10.51 8.19 -4.83
C LEU A 67 -11.97 7.92 -5.28
N ILE A 68 -12.28 6.66 -5.57
CA ILE A 68 -13.62 6.22 -5.99
C ILE A 68 -14.67 6.54 -4.91
N TRP A 69 -14.32 6.30 -3.64
CA TRP A 69 -15.18 6.56 -2.49
C TRP A 69 -15.48 8.05 -2.31
N LYS A 70 -14.49 8.93 -2.52
CA LYS A 70 -14.69 10.38 -2.51
C LYS A 70 -15.60 10.84 -3.65
N ASN A 71 -15.43 10.29 -4.85
CA ASN A 71 -16.29 10.62 -5.99
C ASN A 71 -17.74 10.17 -5.74
N ALA A 72 -17.94 8.95 -5.22
CA ALA A 72 -19.26 8.45 -4.84
C ALA A 72 -20.00 9.36 -3.82
N TYR A 73 -19.26 10.04 -2.94
CA TYR A 73 -19.84 11.04 -2.04
C TYR A 73 -20.31 12.29 -2.79
N VAL A 74 -19.47 12.84 -3.67
CA VAL A 74 -19.79 14.03 -4.49
C VAL A 74 -20.97 13.76 -5.41
N ASP A 75 -20.99 12.60 -6.05
CA ASP A 75 -22.02 12.15 -6.98
C ASP A 75 -23.30 11.66 -6.29
N ARG A 76 -23.33 11.67 -4.95
CA ARG A 76 -24.44 11.23 -4.09
C ARG A 76 -24.85 9.77 -4.30
N GLU A 77 -23.92 8.90 -4.70
CA GLU A 77 -24.09 7.45 -4.81
C GLU A 77 -24.06 6.78 -3.41
N THR A 78 -25.08 7.06 -2.59
CA THR A 78 -25.10 6.72 -1.15
C THR A 78 -24.88 5.23 -0.84
N TYR A 79 -25.46 4.33 -1.65
CA TYR A 79 -25.26 2.88 -1.52
C TYR A 79 -23.81 2.49 -1.74
N LYS A 80 -23.22 2.89 -2.87
CA LYS A 80 -21.83 2.60 -3.22
C LYS A 80 -20.85 3.19 -2.22
N PHE A 81 -21.07 4.45 -1.79
CA PHE A 81 -20.30 5.09 -0.74
C PHE A 81 -20.30 4.27 0.57
N THR A 82 -21.47 3.78 0.97
CA THR A 82 -21.64 3.01 2.21
C THR A 82 -20.97 1.65 2.13
N ILE A 83 -21.16 0.93 1.02
CA ILE A 83 -20.55 -0.39 0.79
C ILE A 83 -19.03 -0.28 0.69
N LEU A 84 -18.51 0.66 -0.11
CA LEU A 84 -17.07 0.91 -0.23
C LEU A 84 -16.42 1.17 1.12
N ARG A 85 -17.02 2.05 1.94
CA ARG A 85 -16.52 2.34 3.28
C ARG A 85 -16.38 1.07 4.12
N LYS A 86 -17.40 0.21 4.14
CA LYS A 86 -17.39 -1.04 4.93
C LYS A 86 -16.27 -1.98 4.48
N VAL A 87 -16.14 -2.20 3.17
CA VAL A 87 -15.13 -3.10 2.60
C VAL A 87 -13.72 -2.55 2.81
N MET A 88 -13.53 -1.23 2.67
CA MET A 88 -12.25 -0.59 2.97
C MET A 88 -11.85 -0.75 4.44
N TRP A 89 -12.80 -0.63 5.38
CA TRP A 89 -12.54 -0.88 6.80
C TRP A 89 -12.15 -2.32 7.10
N GLU A 90 -12.83 -3.28 6.48
CA GLU A 90 -12.53 -4.71 6.63
C GLU A 90 -11.12 -5.03 6.11
N LEU A 91 -10.74 -4.51 4.95
CA LEU A 91 -9.37 -4.63 4.42
C LEU A 91 -8.33 -3.98 5.34
N LEU A 92 -8.65 -2.82 5.92
CA LEU A 92 -7.75 -2.14 6.85
C LEU A 92 -7.51 -2.96 8.12
N ASP A 93 -8.55 -3.60 8.67
CA ASP A 93 -8.41 -4.47 9.84
C ASP A 93 -7.61 -5.73 9.51
N TRP A 94 -7.87 -6.39 8.38
CA TRP A 94 -7.06 -7.54 7.95
C TRP A 94 -5.59 -7.18 7.72
N ARG A 95 -5.32 -5.98 7.18
CA ARG A 95 -3.95 -5.47 7.07
C ARG A 95 -3.31 -5.27 8.44
N ARG A 96 -4.07 -4.78 9.43
CA ARG A 96 -3.59 -4.65 10.81
C ARG A 96 -3.26 -6.01 11.41
N GLN A 97 -4.10 -7.02 11.22
CA GLN A 97 -3.85 -8.38 11.69
C GLN A 97 -2.57 -8.98 11.10
N LEU A 98 -2.36 -8.82 9.79
CA LEU A 98 -1.11 -9.26 9.14
C LEU A 98 0.13 -8.54 9.72
N LEU A 99 0.03 -7.25 10.01
CA LEU A 99 1.12 -6.46 10.60
C LEU A 99 1.43 -6.82 12.04
N MET A 100 0.44 -7.29 12.82
CA MET A 100 0.66 -7.71 14.20
C MET A 100 1.52 -8.96 14.31
N GLY A 101 1.54 -9.81 13.27
CA GLY A 101 2.38 -11.01 13.23
C GLY A 101 2.01 -12.07 14.28
N THR A 102 0.82 -11.98 14.88
CA THR A 102 0.35 -12.89 15.93
C THR A 102 -0.38 -14.13 15.39
N LEU A 103 -0.56 -14.22 14.07
CA LEU A 103 -1.27 -15.31 13.40
C LEU A 103 -0.32 -16.49 13.13
N THR A 104 -0.85 -17.71 13.16
CA THR A 104 -0.12 -18.89 12.68
C THR A 104 0.06 -18.84 11.16
N GLN A 105 0.90 -19.72 10.61
CA GLN A 105 1.12 -19.81 9.17
C GLN A 105 -0.18 -20.10 8.39
N ASP A 106 -0.99 -21.03 8.89
CA ASP A 106 -2.27 -21.39 8.26
C ASP A 106 -3.28 -20.25 8.33
N GLN A 107 -3.40 -19.59 9.49
CA GLN A 107 -4.26 -18.41 9.65
C GLN A 107 -3.83 -17.27 8.73
N THR A 108 -2.52 -17.04 8.60
CA THR A 108 -1.97 -16.01 7.70
C THR A 108 -2.30 -16.34 6.24
N LYS A 109 -2.17 -17.61 5.84
CA LYS A 109 -2.50 -18.07 4.49
C LYS A 109 -3.98 -17.88 4.19
N GLU A 110 -4.86 -18.27 5.12
CA GLU A 110 -6.30 -18.08 4.97
C GLU A 110 -6.66 -16.59 4.89
N LEU A 111 -6.10 -15.75 5.75
CA LEU A 111 -6.36 -14.31 5.74
C LEU A 111 -5.94 -13.66 4.41
N LYS A 112 -4.79 -14.08 3.84
CA LYS A 112 -4.36 -13.64 2.51
C LYS A 112 -5.35 -14.02 1.41
N LEU A 113 -5.87 -15.25 1.43
CA LEU A 113 -6.90 -15.67 0.47
C LEU A 113 -8.18 -14.83 0.60
N ARG A 114 -8.60 -14.53 1.83
CA ARG A 114 -9.75 -13.65 2.10
C ARG A 114 -9.51 -12.23 1.59
N ILE A 115 -8.32 -11.68 1.82
CA ILE A 115 -7.91 -10.37 1.28
C ILE A 115 -8.03 -10.37 -0.25
N THR A 116 -7.39 -11.32 -0.93
CA THR A 116 -7.41 -11.38 -2.40
C THR A 116 -8.82 -11.49 -2.94
N SER A 117 -9.63 -12.42 -2.40
CA SER A 117 -11.02 -12.60 -2.81
C SER A 117 -11.87 -11.33 -2.64
N LYS A 118 -11.64 -10.59 -1.54
CA LYS A 118 -12.35 -9.33 -1.26
C LYS A 118 -11.91 -8.19 -2.17
N ILE A 119 -10.61 -8.10 -2.47
CA ILE A 119 -10.07 -7.15 -3.44
C ILE A 119 -10.66 -7.45 -4.82
N ASP A 120 -10.67 -8.71 -5.26
CA ASP A 120 -11.23 -9.11 -6.55
C ASP A 120 -12.73 -8.81 -6.64
N TRP A 121 -13.48 -9.06 -5.57
CA TRP A 121 -14.90 -8.70 -5.48
C TRP A 121 -15.09 -7.18 -5.60
N GLY A 122 -14.32 -6.40 -4.85
CA GLY A 122 -14.43 -4.94 -4.87
C GLY A 122 -13.97 -4.34 -6.19
N ASN A 123 -12.95 -4.93 -6.83
CA ASN A 123 -12.51 -4.55 -8.16
C ASN A 123 -13.61 -4.85 -9.18
N ARG A 124 -14.25 -6.02 -9.17
CA ARG A 124 -15.41 -6.26 -10.06
C ARG A 124 -16.56 -5.27 -9.85
N TYR A 125 -16.78 -4.83 -8.61
CA TYR A 125 -17.85 -3.88 -8.27
C TYR A 125 -17.51 -2.42 -8.62
N ASN A 126 -16.24 -2.03 -8.50
CA ASN A 126 -15.76 -0.66 -8.72
C ASN A 126 -15.16 -0.42 -10.11
N VAL A 127 -14.67 -1.49 -10.74
CA VAL A 127 -13.82 -1.49 -11.94
C VAL A 127 -14.58 -2.13 -13.08
N CYS A 128 -15.44 -1.31 -13.69
CA CYS A 128 -15.66 -1.33 -15.13
C CYS A 128 -14.64 -0.42 -15.85
N LEU A 129 -13.47 -0.13 -15.24
CA LEU A 129 -12.50 0.86 -15.72
C LEU A 129 -11.01 0.46 -15.61
N VAL A 130 -10.68 -0.82 -15.55
CA VAL A 130 -9.30 -1.29 -15.79
C VAL A 130 -9.41 -2.57 -16.61
N SER A 131 -9.53 -2.37 -17.92
CA SER A 131 -9.20 -3.41 -18.89
C SER A 131 -7.79 -3.90 -18.62
N LYS A 132 -7.64 -5.22 -18.56
CA LYS A 132 -6.36 -5.91 -18.74
C LYS A 132 -5.67 -5.48 -20.04
#